data_AF-A0A1B6LMQ0-F1
#
_entry.id   AF-A0A1B6LMQ0-F1
#
_cell.length_a   1.000
_cell.length_b   1.000
_cell.length_c   1.000
_cell.angle_alpha   90.00
_cell.angle_beta   90.00
_cell.angle_gamma   90.00
#
_symmetry.space_group_name_H-M   'P 1'
#
loop_
_entity.id
_entity.type
_entity.pdbx_description
1 polymer ?
#
loop_
_entity_poly.entity_id
_entity_poly.type
_entity_poly.pdbx_seq_one_letter_code
_entity_poly.pdbx_strand_id
1 'polypeptide(L)'
;MRDKSWLPVRRDIVLLVCSLLLVLAAVGVNTARRARRKPTRRIHFTKKKYDATVQRLLTEKRYEDYAKVWMRFIVELENNVTSQIFEPGKNGGEILSNDLHLLNMELETVLIPLKQEKEEIVYIARKIYERQGPKFLFRSLPNNARLRKIFEWNDYQLSRFYKLWMDTRMIWEEFKEAYLTMKVKCYYLRKL
;
A
#
# COMPACT_ATOMS: atom_id res chain seq x y z
N MET A 1 18.17 -9.19 76.99
CA MET A 1 18.97 -8.38 76.06
C MET A 1 19.05 -9.09 74.71
N ARG A 2 18.70 -8.38 73.64
CA ARG A 2 18.82 -8.71 72.20
C ARG A 2 17.85 -9.74 71.61
N ASP A 3 16.66 -9.25 71.25
CA ASP A 3 15.83 -9.86 70.22
C ASP A 3 16.34 -9.49 68.82
N LYS A 4 16.61 -10.54 68.05
CA LYS A 4 16.92 -10.53 66.62
C LYS A 4 15.62 -10.73 65.84
N SER A 5 15.11 -9.73 65.13
CA SER A 5 13.95 -9.96 64.23
C SER A 5 13.72 -8.90 63.15
N TRP A 6 14.75 -8.21 62.64
CA TRP A 6 14.57 -7.16 61.62
C TRP A 6 15.04 -7.49 60.20
N LEU A 7 15.30 -8.76 59.89
CA LEU A 7 15.96 -9.15 58.63
C LEU A 7 15.18 -9.96 57.57
N PRO A 8 13.93 -10.48 57.76
CA PRO A 8 13.31 -11.28 56.70
C PRO A 8 12.65 -10.42 55.61
N VAL A 9 12.01 -9.30 55.97
CA VAL A 9 11.13 -8.53 55.07
C VAL A 9 11.90 -7.87 53.90
N ARG A 10 13.14 -7.43 54.13
CA ARG A 10 13.96 -6.81 53.07
C ARG A 10 14.40 -7.80 52.00
N ARG A 11 14.60 -9.08 52.33
CA ARG A 11 15.02 -10.10 51.36
C ARG A 11 13.88 -10.48 50.42
N ASP A 12 12.66 -10.60 50.94
CA ASP A 12 11.50 -10.98 50.14
C ASP A 12 11.12 -9.89 49.13
N ILE A 13 11.25 -8.61 49.53
CA ILE A 13 11.02 -7.47 48.62
C ILE A 13 12.06 -7.46 47.50
N VAL A 14 13.34 -7.70 47.81
CA VAL A 14 14.40 -7.74 46.79
C VAL A 14 14.20 -8.91 45.83
N LEU A 15 13.78 -10.07 46.32
CA LEU A 15 13.47 -11.24 45.49
C LEU A 15 12.26 -10.99 44.58
N LEU A 16 11.23 -10.29 45.07
CA LEU A 16 10.07 -9.88 44.27
C LEU A 16 10.44 -8.89 43.17
N VAL A 17 11.31 -7.90 43.47
CA VAL A 17 11.77 -6.95 42.46
C VAL A 17 12.63 -7.65 41.39
N CYS A 18 13.51 -8.57 41.80
CA CYS A 18 14.33 -9.34 40.86
C CYS A 18 13.47 -10.28 39.99
N SER A 19 12.44 -10.92 40.55
CA SER A 19 11.55 -11.78 39.75
C SER A 19 10.71 -10.97 38.77
N LEU A 20 10.23 -9.78 39.16
CA LEU A 20 9.49 -8.88 38.28
C LEU A 20 10.37 -8.39 37.12
N LEU A 21 11.63 -8.04 37.39
CA LEU A 21 12.60 -7.63 36.38
C LEU A 21 12.94 -8.76 35.40
N LEU A 22 13.05 -10.00 35.89
CA LEU A 22 13.26 -11.17 35.04
C LEU A 22 12.05 -11.46 34.13
N VAL A 23 10.83 -11.29 34.65
CA VAL A 23 9.60 -11.41 33.84
C VAL A 23 9.55 -10.33 32.78
N LEU A 24 9.85 -9.07 33.12
CA LEU A 24 9.89 -7.96 32.16
C LEU A 24 10.98 -8.15 31.10
N ALA A 25 12.16 -8.66 31.48
CA ALA A 25 13.21 -9.01 30.54
C ALA A 25 12.79 -10.17 29.62
N ALA A 26 12.15 -11.21 30.15
CA ALA A 26 11.67 -12.34 29.35
C ALA A 26 10.54 -11.93 28.38
N VAL A 27 9.62 -11.07 28.84
CA VAL A 27 8.55 -10.50 28.00
C VAL A 27 9.14 -9.58 26.92
N GLY A 28 10.09 -8.70 27.28
CA GLY A 28 10.79 -7.82 26.36
C GLY A 28 11.63 -8.57 25.32
N VAL A 29 12.30 -9.65 25.72
CA VAL A 29 13.05 -10.53 24.81
C VAL A 29 12.10 -11.31 23.91
N ASN A 30 10.95 -11.77 24.40
CA ASN A 30 9.96 -12.47 23.57
C ASN A 30 9.26 -11.53 22.59
N THR A 31 8.93 -10.29 22.96
CA THR A 31 8.39 -9.29 22.03
C THR A 31 9.44 -8.85 21.01
N ALA A 32 10.71 -8.67 21.42
CA ALA A 32 11.81 -8.40 20.50
C ALA A 32 12.09 -9.58 19.54
N ARG A 33 12.02 -10.83 20.01
CA ARG A 33 12.11 -12.03 19.16
C ARG A 33 10.92 -12.15 18.22
N ARG A 34 9.71 -11.77 18.64
CA ARG A 34 8.50 -11.76 17.79
C ARG A 34 8.57 -10.66 16.72
N ALA A 35 9.14 -9.50 17.06
CA ALA A 35 9.41 -8.41 16.11
C ALA A 35 10.51 -8.78 15.10
N ARG A 36 11.55 -9.51 15.53
CA ARG A 36 12.65 -9.99 14.65
C ARG A 36 12.27 -11.19 13.77
N ARG A 37 11.11 -11.84 13.99
CA ARG A 37 10.64 -13.02 13.25
C ARG A 37 9.61 -12.74 12.15
N LYS A 38 9.47 -11.49 11.72
CA LYS A 38 8.99 -11.25 10.36
C LYS A 38 10.21 -10.96 9.50
N PRO A 39 10.80 -11.96 8.82
CA PRO A 39 11.49 -11.62 7.60
C PRO A 39 10.44 -10.91 6.76
N THR A 40 10.61 -9.61 6.56
CA THR A 40 10.08 -8.93 5.39
C THR A 40 10.76 -9.63 4.23
N ARG A 41 10.28 -10.83 3.86
CA ARG A 41 10.44 -11.35 2.52
C ARG A 41 9.86 -10.22 1.70
N ARG A 42 10.73 -9.37 1.16
CA ARG A 42 10.46 -8.70 -0.10
C ARG A 42 10.19 -9.86 -1.04
N ILE A 43 8.93 -10.27 -1.09
CA ILE A 43 8.45 -11.13 -2.14
C ILE A 43 8.68 -10.24 -3.34
N HIS A 44 9.73 -10.52 -4.11
CA HIS A 44 9.85 -9.95 -5.43
C HIS A 44 8.63 -10.48 -6.18
N PHE A 45 7.57 -9.66 -6.18
CA PHE A 45 6.34 -9.95 -6.88
C PHE A 45 6.65 -9.68 -8.34
N THR A 46 7.08 -10.73 -9.04
CA THR A 46 7.12 -10.67 -10.50
C THR A 46 5.68 -10.56 -11.00
N LYS A 47 5.44 -9.73 -12.02
CA LYS A 47 4.11 -9.52 -12.62
C LYS A 47 3.39 -10.85 -12.92
N LYS A 48 4.12 -11.83 -13.45
CA LYS A 48 3.62 -13.20 -13.68
C LYS A 48 3.08 -13.89 -12.42
N LYS A 49 3.76 -13.75 -11.28
CA LYS A 49 3.33 -14.36 -10.00
C LYS A 49 2.15 -13.61 -9.41
N TYR A 50 2.10 -12.29 -9.59
CA TYR A 50 0.94 -11.48 -9.26
C TYR A 50 -0.30 -11.94 -10.04
N ASP A 51 -0.21 -12.00 -11.37
CA ASP A 51 -1.32 -12.35 -12.25
C ASP A 51 -1.86 -13.75 -11.92
N ALA A 52 -0.98 -14.74 -11.71
CA ALA A 52 -1.39 -16.10 -11.32
C ALA A 52 -2.10 -16.14 -9.95
N THR A 53 -1.64 -15.31 -8.99
CA THR A 53 -2.25 -15.23 -7.66
C THR A 53 -3.63 -14.58 -7.75
N VAL A 54 -3.75 -13.49 -8.51
CA VAL A 54 -5.01 -12.78 -8.75
C VAL A 54 -6.03 -13.71 -9.41
N GLN A 55 -5.65 -14.39 -10.50
CA GLN A 55 -6.53 -15.32 -11.21
C GLN A 55 -7.07 -16.40 -10.29
N ARG A 56 -6.20 -17.06 -9.51
CA ARG A 56 -6.63 -18.08 -8.54
C ARG A 56 -7.62 -17.52 -7.51
N LEU A 57 -7.33 -16.35 -6.93
CA LEU A 57 -8.20 -15.75 -5.90
C LEU A 57 -9.56 -15.34 -6.46
N LEU A 58 -9.62 -14.87 -7.70
CA LEU A 58 -10.87 -14.58 -8.40
C LEU A 58 -11.67 -15.86 -8.66
N THR A 59 -11.03 -16.94 -9.13
CA THR A 59 -11.68 -18.25 -9.33
C THR A 59 -12.23 -18.83 -8.03
N GLU A 60 -11.49 -18.69 -6.92
CA GLU A 60 -11.90 -19.13 -5.58
C GLU A 60 -12.93 -18.19 -4.92
N LYS A 61 -13.36 -17.11 -5.59
CA LYS A 61 -14.24 -16.05 -5.03
C LYS A 61 -13.72 -15.42 -3.73
N ARG A 62 -12.40 -15.39 -3.54
CA ARG A 62 -11.74 -14.83 -2.35
C ARG A 62 -11.46 -13.34 -2.54
N TYR A 63 -12.52 -12.56 -2.69
CA TYR A 63 -12.44 -11.15 -3.10
C TYR A 63 -11.67 -10.27 -2.10
N GLU A 64 -11.78 -10.55 -0.80
CA GLU A 64 -11.03 -9.79 0.22
C GLU A 64 -9.51 -10.06 0.12
N ASP A 65 -9.11 -11.31 -0.14
CA ASP A 65 -7.71 -11.67 -0.30
C ASP A 65 -7.15 -11.12 -1.62
N TYR A 66 -7.95 -11.20 -2.70
CA TYR A 66 -7.63 -10.54 -3.96
C TYR A 66 -7.38 -9.05 -3.73
N ALA A 67 -8.29 -8.37 -3.02
CA ALA A 67 -8.15 -6.96 -2.72
C ALA A 67 -6.88 -6.65 -1.93
N LYS A 68 -6.52 -7.47 -0.92
CA LYS A 68 -5.28 -7.28 -0.16
C LYS A 68 -4.04 -7.40 -1.05
N VAL A 69 -4.02 -8.35 -1.99
CA VAL A 69 -2.91 -8.54 -2.93
C VAL A 69 -2.82 -7.36 -3.89
N TRP A 70 -3.94 -6.99 -4.52
CA TRP A 70 -4.03 -5.87 -5.45
C TRP A 70 -3.61 -4.55 -4.77
N MET A 71 -4.14 -4.27 -3.57
CA MET A 71 -3.81 -3.05 -2.84
C MET A 71 -2.34 -2.94 -2.47
N ARG A 72 -1.66 -4.06 -2.14
CA ARG A 72 -0.22 -4.04 -1.88
C ARG A 72 0.56 -3.69 -3.15
N PHE A 73 0.17 -4.31 -4.26
CA PHE A 73 0.81 -4.07 -5.55
C PHE A 73 0.66 -2.61 -5.99
N ILE A 74 -0.56 -2.06 -5.93
CA ILE A 74 -0.81 -0.69 -6.36
C ILE A 74 -0.08 0.33 -5.49
N VAL A 75 -0.02 0.11 -4.17
CA VAL A 75 0.70 1.01 -3.24
C VAL A 75 2.20 0.99 -3.54
N GLU A 76 2.77 -0.18 -3.81
CA GLU A 76 4.18 -0.30 -4.19
C GLU A 76 4.46 0.43 -5.51
N LEU A 77 3.59 0.24 -6.51
CA LEU A 77 3.71 0.90 -7.80
C LEU A 77 3.56 2.43 -7.70
N GLU A 78 2.57 2.92 -6.95
CA GLU A 78 2.38 4.34 -6.65
C GLU A 78 3.61 4.94 -5.97
N ASN A 79 4.24 4.21 -5.04
CA ASN A 79 5.44 4.67 -4.35
C ASN A 79 6.64 4.74 -5.31
N ASN A 80 6.77 3.77 -6.23
CA ASN A 80 7.81 3.79 -7.25
C ASN A 80 7.64 5.00 -8.18
N VAL A 81 6.42 5.23 -8.69
CA VAL A 81 6.10 6.42 -9.50
C VAL A 81 6.42 7.71 -8.72
N THR A 82 5.98 7.79 -7.46
CA THR A 82 6.23 8.96 -6.61
C THR A 82 7.74 9.20 -6.44
N SER A 83 8.51 8.16 -6.11
CA SER A 83 9.96 8.24 -5.94
C SER A 83 10.63 8.70 -7.24
N GLN A 84 10.25 8.13 -8.39
CA GLN A 84 10.85 8.52 -9.67
C GLN A 84 10.51 9.96 -10.04
N ILE A 85 9.32 10.47 -9.74
CA ILE A 85 8.95 11.87 -10.08
C ILE A 85 9.66 12.87 -9.18
N PHE A 86 9.67 12.63 -7.86
CA PHE A 86 10.10 13.64 -6.88
C PHE A 86 11.56 13.48 -6.44
N GLU A 87 12.08 12.26 -6.47
CA GLU A 87 13.45 11.87 -6.11
C GLU A 87 14.11 11.05 -7.26
N PRO A 88 14.15 11.60 -8.48
CA PRO A 88 14.59 10.86 -9.65
C PRO A 88 16.05 10.43 -9.58
N GLY A 89 16.29 9.15 -9.88
CA GLY A 89 17.62 8.67 -10.25
C GLY A 89 17.97 9.01 -11.70
N LYS A 90 19.26 8.99 -12.04
CA LYS A 90 19.70 9.09 -13.45
C LYS A 90 19.08 7.94 -14.26
N ASN A 91 18.65 8.21 -15.49
CA ASN A 91 18.08 7.23 -16.43
C ASN A 91 16.78 6.53 -15.96
N GLY A 92 16.10 7.06 -14.94
CA GLY A 92 14.83 6.51 -14.42
C GLY A 92 13.60 6.82 -15.28
N GLY A 93 13.74 7.60 -16.36
CA GLY A 93 12.59 8.12 -17.10
C GLY A 93 11.78 7.05 -17.86
N GLU A 94 12.44 6.05 -18.42
CA GLU A 94 11.74 4.93 -19.06
C GLU A 94 11.02 4.06 -18.03
N ILE A 95 11.65 3.81 -16.89
CA ILE A 95 11.07 3.08 -15.76
C ILE A 95 9.82 3.82 -15.27
N LEU A 96 9.90 5.13 -15.05
CA LEU A 96 8.77 5.96 -14.66
C LEU A 96 7.61 5.86 -15.66
N SER A 97 7.90 5.94 -16.96
CA SER A 97 6.86 5.83 -17.99
C SER A 97 6.20 4.44 -18.00
N ASN A 98 6.99 3.38 -17.81
CA ASN A 98 6.48 2.02 -17.75
C ASN A 98 5.65 1.77 -16.49
N ASP A 99 6.09 2.28 -15.33
CA ASP A 99 5.38 2.17 -14.06
C ASP A 99 4.05 2.95 -14.10
N LEU A 100 4.03 4.15 -14.69
CA LEU A 100 2.79 4.90 -14.91
C LEU A 100 1.84 4.19 -15.86
N HIS A 101 2.35 3.63 -16.95
CA HIS A 101 1.53 2.85 -17.88
C HIS A 101 0.92 1.63 -17.20
N LEU A 102 1.72 0.89 -16.44
CA LEU A 102 1.25 -0.26 -15.66
C LEU A 102 0.21 0.16 -14.61
N LEU A 103 0.43 1.29 -13.94
CA LEU A 103 -0.51 1.83 -12.97
C LEU A 103 -1.87 2.13 -13.62
N ASN A 104 -1.88 2.75 -14.80
CA ASN A 104 -3.10 3.01 -15.55
C ASN A 104 -3.83 1.71 -15.90
N MET A 105 -3.13 0.71 -16.43
CA MET A 105 -3.73 -0.60 -16.74
C MET A 105 -4.34 -1.26 -15.49
N GLU A 106 -3.64 -1.25 -14.36
CA GLU A 106 -4.16 -1.85 -13.12
C GLU A 106 -5.36 -1.10 -12.58
N LEU A 107 -5.36 0.23 -12.61
CA LEU A 107 -6.53 1.02 -12.21
C LEU A 107 -7.74 0.71 -13.11
N GLU A 108 -7.52 0.50 -14.41
CA GLU A 108 -8.58 0.08 -15.34
C GLU A 108 -9.15 -1.30 -15.03
N THR A 109 -8.32 -2.25 -14.56
CA THR A 109 -8.81 -3.58 -14.12
C THR A 109 -9.83 -3.50 -12.98
N VAL A 110 -9.85 -2.39 -12.24
CA VAL A 110 -10.83 -2.12 -11.20
C VAL A 110 -11.96 -1.22 -11.73
N LEU A 111 -11.64 -0.20 -12.53
CA LEU A 111 -12.63 0.73 -13.07
C LEU A 111 -13.66 0.03 -13.97
N ILE A 112 -13.21 -0.84 -14.88
CA ILE A 112 -14.08 -1.49 -15.85
C ILE A 112 -15.13 -2.37 -15.16
N PRO A 113 -14.76 -3.31 -14.25
CA PRO A 113 -15.78 -4.10 -13.58
C PRO A 113 -16.58 -3.29 -12.55
N LEU A 114 -16.03 -2.20 -11.99
CA LEU A 114 -16.80 -1.28 -11.14
C LEU A 114 -17.94 -0.62 -11.92
N LYS A 115 -17.68 -0.13 -13.14
CA LYS A 115 -18.72 0.41 -14.04
C LYS A 115 -19.76 -0.64 -14.44
N GLN A 116 -19.37 -1.91 -14.45
CA GLN A 116 -20.25 -3.05 -14.68
C GLN A 116 -20.92 -3.58 -13.39
N GLU A 117 -20.77 -2.87 -12.27
CA GLU A 117 -21.37 -3.20 -10.97
C GLU A 117 -21.03 -4.61 -10.47
N LYS A 118 -19.80 -5.06 -10.76
CA LYS A 118 -19.31 -6.38 -10.36
C LYS A 118 -18.99 -6.43 -8.87
N GLU A 119 -19.60 -7.40 -8.17
CA GLU A 119 -19.47 -7.57 -6.71
C GLU A 119 -18.01 -7.76 -6.26
N GLU A 120 -17.21 -8.47 -7.06
CA GLU A 120 -15.80 -8.78 -6.74
C GLU A 120 -14.93 -7.53 -6.58
N ILE A 121 -15.32 -6.40 -7.17
CA ILE A 121 -14.56 -5.15 -7.16
C ILE A 121 -15.03 -4.20 -6.06
N VAL A 122 -16.22 -4.37 -5.47
CA VAL A 122 -16.79 -3.42 -4.49
C VAL A 122 -15.85 -3.19 -3.31
N TYR A 123 -15.22 -4.25 -2.79
CA TYR A 123 -14.29 -4.13 -1.67
C TYR A 123 -13.03 -3.34 -2.05
N ILE A 124 -12.45 -3.64 -3.22
CA ILE A 124 -11.29 -2.89 -3.73
C ILE A 124 -11.65 -1.44 -3.95
N ALA A 125 -12.79 -1.18 -4.59
CA ALA A 125 -13.21 0.16 -4.91
C ALA A 125 -13.39 1.01 -3.64
N ARG A 126 -14.02 0.44 -2.60
CA ARG A 126 -14.10 1.08 -1.28
C ARG A 126 -12.71 1.44 -0.74
N LYS A 127 -11.74 0.53 -0.80
CA LYS A 127 -10.39 0.76 -0.28
C LYS A 127 -9.61 1.82 -1.05
N ILE A 128 -9.75 1.86 -2.37
CA ILE A 128 -9.14 2.91 -3.21
C ILE A 128 -9.76 4.27 -2.87
N TYR A 129 -11.10 4.34 -2.78
CA TYR A 129 -11.80 5.57 -2.45
C TYR A 129 -11.42 6.10 -1.05
N GLU A 130 -11.36 5.23 -0.04
CA GLU A 130 -10.91 5.57 1.32
C GLU A 130 -9.49 6.14 1.36
N ARG A 131 -8.61 5.71 0.45
CA ARG A 131 -7.23 6.23 0.32
C ARG A 131 -7.13 7.55 -0.43
N GLN A 132 -8.23 8.01 -1.05
CA GLN A 132 -8.27 9.17 -1.94
C GLN A 132 -7.41 9.01 -3.20
N GLY A 133 -7.22 7.78 -3.68
CA GLY A 133 -6.51 7.50 -4.93
C GLY A 133 -4.99 7.69 -4.86
N PRO A 134 -4.31 7.75 -6.03
CA PRO A 134 -2.85 7.88 -6.11
C PRO A 134 -2.35 9.21 -5.55
N LYS A 135 -1.58 9.17 -4.46
CA LYS A 135 -1.17 10.37 -3.71
C LYS A 135 -0.36 11.38 -4.52
N PHE A 136 0.40 10.90 -5.50
CA PHE A 136 1.25 11.76 -6.32
C PHE A 136 0.44 12.74 -7.17
N LEU A 137 -0.81 12.42 -7.53
CA LEU A 137 -1.66 13.29 -8.36
C LEU A 137 -1.99 14.63 -7.67
N PHE A 138 -1.92 14.68 -6.34
CA PHE A 138 -2.20 15.88 -5.55
C PHE A 138 -0.95 16.72 -5.26
N ARG A 139 0.21 16.30 -5.75
CA ARG A 139 1.48 17.03 -5.59
C ARG A 139 1.80 17.79 -6.87
N SER A 140 2.36 18.98 -6.72
CA SER A 140 2.85 19.77 -7.86
C SER A 140 3.99 19.05 -8.56
N LEU A 141 3.82 18.78 -9.85
CA LEU A 141 4.88 18.17 -10.66
C LEU A 141 6.13 19.05 -10.70
N PRO A 142 7.34 18.45 -10.79
CA PRO A 142 8.54 19.20 -11.10
C PRO A 142 8.42 19.92 -12.45
N ASN A 143 9.05 21.09 -12.58
CA ASN A 143 9.08 21.84 -13.83
C ASN A 143 9.71 21.01 -14.97
N ASN A 144 9.16 21.13 -16.19
CA ASN A 144 9.66 20.55 -17.45
C ASN A 144 11.18 20.67 -17.61
N ALA A 145 11.75 21.84 -17.34
CA ALA A 145 13.20 22.05 -17.47
C ALA A 145 14.01 21.11 -16.55
N ARG A 146 13.49 20.87 -15.33
CA ARG A 146 14.10 19.94 -14.37
C ARG A 146 13.93 18.49 -14.82
N LEU A 147 12.75 18.09 -15.27
CA LEU A 147 12.49 16.72 -15.76
C LEU A 147 13.37 16.38 -16.96
N ARG A 148 13.44 17.28 -17.96
CA ARG A 148 14.30 17.13 -19.14
C ARG A 148 15.77 16.98 -18.76
N LYS A 149 16.26 17.80 -17.83
CA LYS A 149 17.66 17.75 -17.40
C LYS A 149 17.99 16.45 -16.68
N ILE A 150 17.08 15.93 -15.85
CA ILE A 150 17.35 14.75 -15.03
C ILE A 150 17.25 13.44 -15.83
N PHE A 151 16.24 13.35 -16.70
CA PHE A 151 15.97 12.14 -17.49
C PHE A 151 16.50 12.20 -18.92
N GLU A 152 17.14 13.31 -19.30
CA GLU A 152 17.63 13.56 -20.66
C GLU A 152 16.52 13.41 -21.72
N TRP A 153 15.28 13.77 -21.34
CA TRP A 153 14.12 13.60 -22.18
C TRP A 153 14.05 14.60 -23.33
N ASN A 154 13.74 14.08 -24.51
CA ASN A 154 13.28 14.88 -25.64
C ASN A 154 11.78 15.23 -25.51
N ASP A 155 11.27 16.05 -26.45
CA ASP A 155 9.86 16.49 -26.46
C ASP A 155 8.88 15.32 -26.52
N TYR A 156 9.22 14.27 -27.27
CA TYR A 156 8.39 13.09 -27.42
C TYR A 156 8.25 12.33 -26.10
N GLN A 157 9.36 12.09 -25.38
CA GLN A 157 9.35 11.40 -24.09
C GLN A 157 8.61 12.21 -23.03
N LEU A 158 8.81 13.53 -22.99
CA LEU A 158 8.10 14.40 -22.07
C LEU A 158 6.59 14.41 -22.36
N SER A 159 6.20 14.49 -23.64
CA SER A 159 4.79 14.41 -24.07
C SER A 159 4.15 13.08 -23.68
N ARG A 160 4.85 11.96 -23.90
CA ARG A 160 4.40 10.62 -23.49
C ARG A 160 4.17 10.54 -21.99
N PHE A 161 5.08 11.07 -21.17
CA PHE A 161 4.91 11.16 -19.72
C PHE A 161 3.65 11.93 -19.34
N TYR A 162 3.43 13.12 -19.93
CA TYR A 162 2.24 13.92 -19.64
C TYR A 162 0.95 13.25 -20.05
N LYS A 163 0.94 12.55 -21.19
CA LYS A 163 -0.20 11.74 -21.61
C LYS A 163 -0.55 10.69 -20.55
N LEU A 164 0.43 9.90 -20.12
CA LEU A 164 0.23 8.87 -19.10
C LEU A 164 -0.26 9.44 -17.76
N TRP A 165 0.31 10.58 -17.34
CA TRP A 165 -0.13 11.28 -16.13
C TRP A 165 -1.58 11.76 -16.21
N MET A 166 -1.96 12.34 -17.36
CA MET A 166 -3.33 12.79 -17.60
C MET A 166 -4.31 11.62 -17.65
N ASP A 167 -3.92 10.50 -18.27
CA ASP A 167 -4.69 9.26 -18.28
C ASP A 167 -4.93 8.78 -16.83
N THR A 168 -3.89 8.76 -15.97
CA THR A 168 -4.06 8.39 -14.55
C THR A 168 -5.08 9.29 -13.85
N ARG A 169 -5.03 10.60 -14.11
CA ARG A 169 -5.95 11.56 -13.52
C ARG A 169 -7.39 11.33 -13.99
N MET A 170 -7.58 11.09 -15.29
CA MET A 170 -8.90 10.78 -15.85
C MET A 170 -9.48 9.49 -15.26
N ILE A 171 -8.69 8.41 -15.23
CA ILE A 171 -9.09 7.13 -14.63
C ILE A 171 -9.54 7.33 -13.17
N TRP A 172 -8.82 8.15 -12.40
CA TRP A 172 -9.20 8.45 -11.02
C TRP A 172 -10.51 9.22 -10.90
N GLU A 173 -10.74 10.22 -11.75
CA GLU A 173 -12.01 10.96 -11.77
C GLU A 173 -13.19 10.05 -12.13
N GLU A 174 -13.04 9.25 -13.20
CA GLU A 174 -14.07 8.29 -13.62
C GLU A 174 -14.33 7.22 -12.55
N PHE A 175 -13.28 6.78 -11.86
CA PHE A 175 -13.42 5.85 -10.74
C PHE A 175 -14.24 6.45 -9.60
N LYS A 176 -13.98 7.70 -9.21
CA LYS A 176 -14.75 8.36 -8.15
C LYS A 176 -16.22 8.44 -8.52
N GLU A 177 -16.52 8.86 -9.75
CA GLU A 177 -17.88 8.97 -10.26
C GLU A 177 -18.60 7.61 -10.27
N ALA A 178 -17.94 6.57 -10.80
CA ALA A 178 -18.48 5.21 -10.84
C ALA A 178 -18.75 4.66 -9.43
N TYR A 179 -17.81 4.84 -8.51
CA TYR A 179 -17.96 4.38 -7.12
C TYR A 179 -19.09 5.11 -6.39
N LEU A 180 -19.19 6.43 -6.53
CA LEU A 180 -20.26 7.22 -5.92
C LEU A 180 -21.62 6.84 -6.50
N THR A 181 -21.71 6.66 -7.82
CA THR A 181 -22.93 6.18 -8.49
C THR A 181 -23.37 4.83 -7.95
N MET A 182 -22.46 3.86 -7.86
CA MET A 182 -22.75 2.54 -7.28
C MET A 182 -23.18 2.65 -5.82
N LYS A 183 -22.48 3.44 -4.99
CA LYS A 183 -22.82 3.64 -3.57
C LYS A 183 -24.22 4.24 -3.39
N VAL A 184 -24.56 5.23 -4.21
CA VAL A 184 -25.89 5.84 -4.26
C VAL A 184 -26.93 4.80 -4.66
N LYS A 185 -26.70 4.04 -5.74
CA LYS A 185 -27.60 2.95 -6.15
C LYS A 185 -27.81 1.94 -5.04
N CYS A 186 -26.77 1.43 -4.39
CA CYS A 186 -26.90 0.50 -3.27
C CYS A 186 -27.70 1.11 -2.09
N TYR A 187 -27.52 2.40 -1.80
CA TYR A 187 -28.24 3.09 -0.74
C TYR A 187 -29.73 3.25 -1.05
N TYR A 188 -30.08 3.66 -2.27
CA TYR A 188 -31.47 3.89 -2.69
C TYR A 188 -32.21 2.61 -3.08
N LEU A 189 -31.51 1.60 -3.58
CA LEU A 189 -32.13 0.35 -4.07
C LEU A 189 -32.36 -0.70 -2.98
N ARG A 190 -31.86 -0.51 -1.74
CA ARG A 190 -32.09 -1.35 -0.55
C ARG A 190 -32.62 -2.77 -0.87
N LYS A 191 -31.78 -3.55 -1.56
CA LYS A 191 -31.66 -4.99 -1.32
C LYS A 191 -30.47 -5.12 -0.37
N LEU A 192 -30.73 -4.95 0.93
CA LEU A 192 -29.93 -5.59 1.96
C LEU A 192 -30.49 -6.99 2.15
#